data_AF-A0A7C9CMU9-F1
#
_entry.id   AF-A0A7C9CMU9-F1
#
_cell.length_a   1.000
_cell.length_b   1.000
_cell.length_c   1.000
_cell.angle_alpha   90.00
_cell.angle_beta   90.00
_cell.angle_gamma   90.00
#
_symmetry.space_group_name_H-M   'P 1'
#
loop_
_entity.id
_entity.type
_entity.pdbx_description
1 polymer ?
#
loop_
_entity_poly.entity_id
_entity_poly.type
_entity_poly.pdbx_seq_one_letter_code
_entity_poly.pdbx_strand_id
1 'polypeptide(L)'
;RRSSDLFLLLLSLHHSLSSAKRCHPDDERALLQIKAHFNNAEFFKTWTPQTACCRKWTLVYCKRLPNSKIFRVNFLEISGEEGINGEIPSAVGDLPYLENLIFRHLPNLTGP
;
A
#
# COMPACT_ATOMS: atom_id res chain seq x y z
N ARG A 1 -12.88 -41.87 -14.38
CA ARG A 1 -11.45 -41.55 -14.08
C ARG A 1 -10.84 -40.44 -14.95
N ARG A 2 -11.48 -39.99 -16.06
CA ARG A 2 -11.00 -38.86 -16.90
C ARG A 2 -11.52 -37.47 -16.49
N SER A 3 -12.66 -37.40 -15.80
CA SER A 3 -13.29 -36.12 -15.42
C SER A 3 -12.60 -35.44 -14.23
N SER A 4 -11.91 -36.21 -13.39
CA SER A 4 -11.18 -35.72 -12.21
C SER A 4 -9.91 -34.96 -12.59
N ASP A 5 -9.29 -35.34 -13.71
CA ASP A 5 -8.05 -34.71 -14.21
C ASP A 5 -8.32 -33.33 -14.81
N LEU A 6 -9.46 -33.14 -15.49
CA LEU A 6 -9.87 -31.82 -16.00
C LEU A 6 -10.14 -30.82 -14.86
N PHE A 7 -10.69 -31.28 -13.74
CA PHE A 7 -11.01 -30.43 -12.60
C PHE A 7 -9.75 -29.91 -11.90
N LEU A 8 -8.71 -30.74 -11.81
CA LEU A 8 -7.40 -30.36 -11.25
C LEU A 8 -6.64 -29.38 -12.15
N LEU A 9 -6.76 -29.52 -13.48
CA LEU A 9 -6.17 -28.58 -14.44
C LEU A 9 -6.81 -27.19 -14.39
N LEU A 10 -8.13 -27.09 -14.20
CA LEU A 10 -8.84 -25.81 -14.04
C LEU A 10 -8.42 -25.05 -12.77
N LEU A 11 -8.17 -25.75 -11.66
CA LEU A 11 -7.69 -25.14 -10.40
C LEU A 11 -6.27 -24.56 -10.53
N SER A 12 -5.44 -25.09 -11.42
CA SER A 12 -4.06 -24.62 -11.61
C SER A 12 -3.93 -23.32 -12.44
N LEU A 13 -4.93 -22.98 -13.26
CA LEU A 13 -4.96 -21.70 -14.00
C LEU A 13 -5.43 -20.50 -13.18
N HIS A 14 -5.91 -20.71 -11.94
CA HIS A 14 -6.12 -19.64 -10.97
C HIS A 14 -4.83 -19.25 -10.24
N HIS A 15 -3.66 -19.59 -10.79
CA HIS A 15 -2.43 -18.89 -10.43
C HIS A 15 -2.58 -17.45 -10.91
N SER A 16 -3.13 -16.65 -10.00
CA SER A 16 -3.32 -15.22 -10.11
C SER A 16 -2.12 -14.65 -10.86
N LEU A 17 -2.38 -14.04 -12.01
CA LEU A 17 -1.43 -13.20 -12.71
C LEU A 17 -1.12 -12.05 -11.74
N SER A 18 -0.24 -12.32 -10.78
CA SER A 18 0.23 -11.38 -9.79
C SER A 18 0.92 -10.34 -10.62
N SER A 19 0.20 -9.25 -10.92
CA SER A 19 0.77 -8.06 -11.50
C SER A 19 1.96 -7.74 -10.63
N ALA A 20 3.16 -8.09 -11.12
CA ALA A 20 4.41 -8.08 -10.36
C ALA A 20 4.36 -6.95 -9.36
N LYS A 21 4.37 -7.27 -8.05
CA LYS A 21 4.29 -6.27 -6.98
C LYS A 21 5.33 -5.19 -7.31
N ARG A 22 4.86 -4.06 -7.85
CA ARG A 22 5.76 -3.00 -8.31
C ARG A 22 6.26 -2.17 -7.13
N CYS A 23 5.57 -2.27 -6.00
CA CYS A 23 5.93 -1.71 -4.70
C CYS A 23 7.10 -2.47 -4.08
N HIS A 24 8.04 -1.77 -3.46
CA HIS A 24 9.03 -2.41 -2.59
C HIS A 24 8.34 -3.00 -1.35
N PRO A 25 8.68 -4.23 -0.91
CA PRO A 25 8.02 -4.87 0.22
C PRO A 25 8.07 -4.07 1.53
N ASP A 26 9.19 -3.38 1.79
CA ASP A 26 9.31 -2.53 2.98
C ASP A 26 8.38 -1.31 2.94
N ASP A 27 8.21 -0.71 1.75
CA ASP A 27 7.29 0.43 1.60
C ASP A 27 5.84 -0.06 1.77
N GLU A 28 5.48 -1.23 1.23
CA GLU A 28 4.16 -1.87 1.43
C GLU A 28 3.89 -2.10 2.92
N ARG A 29 4.88 -2.62 3.66
CA ARG A 29 4.79 -2.88 5.10
C ARG A 29 4.61 -1.58 5.89
N ALA A 30 5.42 -0.56 5.61
CA ALA A 30 5.34 0.74 6.28
C ALA A 30 3.95 1.38 6.09
N LEU A 31 3.44 1.39 4.86
CA LEU A 31 2.09 1.89 4.57
C LEU A 31 0.99 1.09 5.29
N LEU A 32 1.10 -0.23 5.38
CA LEU A 32 0.14 -1.05 6.14
C LEU A 32 0.22 -0.78 7.66
N GLN A 33 1.40 -0.48 8.19
CA GLN A 33 1.58 -0.06 9.58
C GLN A 33 0.94 1.30 9.85
N ILE A 34 1.06 2.26 8.92
CA ILE A 34 0.38 3.56 8.98
C ILE A 34 -1.15 3.34 9.00
N LYS A 35 -1.68 2.50 8.11
CA LYS A 35 -3.11 2.15 8.10
C LYS A 35 -3.56 1.55 9.43
N ALA A 36 -2.79 0.61 9.99
CA ALA A 36 -3.13 -0.04 11.24
C ALA A 36 -3.10 0.94 12.43
N HIS A 37 -2.15 1.87 12.45
CA HIS A 37 -2.05 2.92 13.47
C HIS A 37 -3.32 3.78 13.53
N PHE A 38 -3.87 4.14 12.38
CA PHE A 38 -5.14 4.87 12.30
C PHE A 38 -6.37 3.94 12.32
N ASN A 39 -6.29 2.83 13.07
CA ASN A 39 -7.38 1.87 13.28
C ASN A 39 -8.05 1.36 11.99
N ASN A 40 -7.28 1.26 10.90
CA ASN A 40 -7.80 0.88 9.58
C ASN A 40 -8.93 1.79 9.06
N ALA A 41 -8.85 3.10 9.30
CA ALA A 41 -9.82 4.07 8.81
C ALA A 41 -10.19 3.88 7.31
N GLU A 42 -11.43 4.20 6.96
CA GLU A 42 -12.00 3.98 5.61
C GLU A 42 -11.20 4.63 4.48
N PHE A 43 -10.52 5.75 4.77
CA PHE A 43 -9.58 6.39 3.85
C PHE A 43 -8.57 5.40 3.24
N PHE A 44 -8.11 4.43 4.03
CA PHE A 44 -7.13 3.41 3.63
C PHE A 44 -7.76 2.16 3.00
N LYS A 45 -9.04 2.19 2.59
CA LYS A 45 -9.74 1.00 2.04
C LYS A 45 -9.05 0.36 0.84
N THR A 46 -8.37 1.15 0.01
CA THR A 46 -7.64 0.64 -1.16
C THR A 46 -6.29 0.02 -0.81
N TRP A 47 -5.78 0.26 0.41
CA TRP A 47 -4.50 -0.23 0.88
C TRP A 47 -4.64 -1.67 1.35
N THR A 48 -4.53 -2.60 0.39
CA THR A 48 -4.72 -4.04 0.61
C THR A 48 -3.50 -4.84 0.14
N PRO A 49 -3.02 -5.84 0.90
CA PRO A 49 -1.86 -6.67 0.52
C PRO A 49 -2.03 -7.41 -0.82
N GLN A 50 -3.26 -7.56 -1.29
CA GLN A 50 -3.63 -8.25 -2.53
C GLN A 50 -3.46 -7.37 -3.77
N THR A 51 -3.33 -6.05 -3.62
CA THR A 51 -3.21 -5.10 -4.73
C THR A 51 -1.88 -4.36 -4.72
N ALA A 52 -1.40 -3.95 -5.89
CA ALA A 52 -0.11 -3.28 -6.00
C ALA A 52 -0.18 -1.83 -5.47
N CYS A 53 0.60 -1.52 -4.43
CA CYS A 53 0.56 -0.21 -3.75
C CYS A 53 0.69 0.98 -4.72
N CYS A 54 1.75 0.99 -5.54
CA CYS A 54 2.06 2.05 -6.51
C CYS A 54 1.09 2.19 -7.70
N ARG A 55 -0.02 1.44 -7.73
CA ARG A 55 -0.98 1.46 -8.85
C ARG A 55 -2.43 1.52 -8.41
N LYS A 56 -2.73 0.96 -7.24
CA LYS A 56 -4.11 0.73 -6.79
C LYS A 56 -4.42 1.45 -5.49
N TRP A 57 -3.40 1.82 -4.72
CA TRP A 57 -3.62 2.49 -3.44
C TRP A 57 -3.81 3.99 -3.66
N THR A 58 -4.83 4.53 -3.02
CA THR A 58 -5.21 5.93 -3.13
C THR A 58 -4.12 6.80 -2.51
N LEU A 59 -3.75 7.88 -3.20
CA LEU A 59 -2.80 8.91 -2.72
C LEU A 59 -1.40 8.38 -2.34
N VAL A 60 -1.01 7.26 -2.94
CA VAL A 60 0.34 6.70 -2.89
C VAL A 60 0.92 6.72 -4.31
N TYR A 61 2.00 7.48 -4.51
CA TYR A 61 2.75 7.43 -5.77
C TYR A 61 4.17 6.95 -5.53
N CYS A 62 4.71 6.33 -6.57
CA CYS A 62 6.04 5.75 -6.53
C CYS A 62 6.87 6.16 -7.73
N LYS A 63 8.16 6.34 -7.49
CA LYS A 63 9.17 6.51 -8.54
C LYS A 63 9.89 5.20 -8.78
N ARG A 64 10.30 4.99 -10.04
CA ARG A 64 11.19 3.89 -10.40
C ARG A 64 12.62 4.30 -10.09
N LEU A 65 13.37 3.44 -9.40
CA LEU A 65 14.80 3.70 -9.19
C LEU A 65 15.59 3.43 -10.49
N PRO A 66 16.69 4.16 -10.72
CA PRO A 66 17.62 3.86 -11.82
C PRO A 66 18.03 2.39 -11.79
N ASN A 67 18.08 1.76 -12.97
CA ASN A 67 18.49 0.35 -13.13
C ASN A 67 17.68 -0.68 -12.32
N SER A 68 16.50 -0.31 -11.80
CA SER A 68 15.61 -1.23 -11.08
C SER A 68 14.25 -1.38 -11.76
N LYS A 69 13.64 -2.56 -11.54
CA LYS A 69 12.23 -2.82 -11.84
C LYS A 69 11.32 -2.51 -10.65
N ILE A 70 11.89 -2.20 -9.49
CA ILE A 70 11.18 -1.89 -8.25
C ILE A 70 10.86 -0.41 -8.20
N PHE A 71 9.65 -0.09 -7.73
CA PHE A 71 9.19 1.26 -7.47
C PHE A 71 9.21 1.50 -5.97
N ARG A 72 9.64 2.70 -5.58
CA ARG A 72 9.66 3.16 -4.18
C ARG A 72 8.66 4.28 -4.00
N VAL A 73 7.96 4.29 -2.88
CA VAL A 73 7.02 5.36 -2.52
C VAL A 73 7.81 6.67 -2.41
N ASN A 74 7.42 7.66 -3.19
CA ASN A 74 8.04 8.99 -3.17
C ASN A 74 7.05 10.11 -2.88
N PHE A 75 5.75 9.80 -2.89
CA PHE A 75 4.70 10.71 -2.50
C PHE A 75 3.67 9.95 -1.66
N LEU A 76 3.33 10.53 -0.52
CA LEU A 76 2.24 10.09 0.33
C LEU A 76 1.40 11.31 0.73
N GLU A 77 0.10 11.25 0.45
CA GLU A 77 -0.86 12.21 1.00
C GLU A 77 -1.89 11.47 1.85
N ILE A 78 -2.08 11.99 3.07
CA ILE A 78 -3.15 11.60 3.97
C ILE A 78 -3.98 12.86 4.18
N SER A 79 -5.21 12.82 3.68
CA SER A 79 -6.11 13.98 3.67
C SER A 79 -7.40 13.66 4.41
N GLY A 80 -8.00 14.70 4.99
CA GLY A 80 -9.13 14.63 5.90
C GLY A 80 -10.27 13.71 5.45
N GLU A 81 -10.40 12.60 6.18
CA GLU A 81 -11.59 11.79 6.34
C GLU A 81 -11.78 11.50 7.84
N GLU A 82 -12.99 11.12 8.25
CA GLU A 82 -13.25 10.71 9.63
C GLU A 82 -12.34 9.53 10.03
N GLY A 83 -11.85 9.55 11.27
CA GLY A 83 -11.09 8.43 11.85
C GLY A 83 -9.57 8.55 11.83
N ILE A 84 -9.00 9.56 11.17
CA ILE A 84 -7.55 9.85 11.25
C ILE A 84 -7.29 10.85 12.38
N ASN A 85 -6.97 10.32 13.55
CA ASN A 85 -6.71 11.08 14.78
C ASN A 85 -5.46 10.52 15.48
N GLY A 86 -4.82 11.33 16.32
CA GLY A 86 -3.66 10.94 17.11
C GLY A 86 -2.34 11.40 16.50
N GLU A 87 -1.25 10.74 16.86
CA GLU A 87 0.10 11.13 16.44
C GLU A 87 0.44 10.66 15.03
N ILE A 88 1.41 11.33 14.39
CA ILE A 88 2.01 10.84 13.16
C ILE A 88 2.82 9.56 13.48
N PRO A 89 2.49 8.41 12.88
CA PRO A 89 3.19 7.16 13.16
C PRO A 89 4.64 7.19 12.68
N SER A 90 5.56 6.65 13.49
CA SER A 90 6.98 6.52 13.14
C SER A 90 7.23 5.70 11.87
N ALA A 91 6.29 4.83 11.47
CA ALA A 91 6.32 4.08 10.21
C ALA A 91 6.39 4.98 8.96
N VAL A 92 6.05 6.27 9.06
CA VAL A 92 6.32 7.24 7.98
C VAL A 92 7.83 7.35 7.69
N GLY A 93 8.67 7.22 8.72
CA GLY A 93 10.13 7.20 8.61
C GLY A 93 10.69 5.96 7.90
N ASP A 94 9.90 4.89 7.78
CA ASP A 94 10.27 3.66 7.06
C ASP A 94 10.08 3.77 5.54
N LEU A 95 9.76 4.97 5.02
CA LEU A 95 9.64 5.28 3.59
C LEU A 95 10.87 6.08 3.09
N PRO A 96 12.03 5.45 2.84
CA PRO A 96 13.30 6.16 2.67
C PRO A 96 13.46 6.93 1.36
N TYR A 97 12.49 6.82 0.44
CA TYR A 97 12.48 7.53 -0.84
C TYR A 97 11.39 8.59 -0.92
N LEU A 98 10.70 8.86 0.20
CA LEU A 98 9.64 9.84 0.30
C LEU A 98 10.20 11.25 0.04
N GLU A 99 9.66 11.91 -0.98
CA GLU A 99 10.01 13.29 -1.35
C GLU A 99 8.91 14.26 -0.93
N ASN A 100 7.66 13.80 -1.01
CA ASN A 100 6.49 14.57 -0.67
C ASN A 100 5.67 13.83 0.38
N LEU A 101 5.44 14.48 1.52
CA LEU A 101 4.57 14.02 2.57
C LEU A 101 3.56 15.12 2.88
N ILE A 102 2.28 14.84 2.65
CA ILE A 102 1.21 15.81 2.84
C ILE A 102 0.22 15.26 3.86
N PHE A 103 0.02 16.02 4.94
CA PHE A 103 -1.11 15.87 5.85
C PHE A 103 -2.04 17.06 5.64
N ARG A 104 -3.26 16.82 5.16
CA ARG A 104 -4.19 17.90 4.78
C ARG A 104 -5.53 17.76 5.48
N HIS A 105 -6.05 18.82 6.09
CA HIS A 105 -7.36 18.84 6.74
C HIS A 105 -7.53 17.76 7.84
N LEU A 106 -6.53 17.60 8.70
CA LEU A 106 -6.52 16.64 9.81
C LEU A 106 -6.42 17.37 11.17
N PRO A 107 -7.53 17.88 11.73
CA PRO A 107 -7.50 18.77 12.90
C PRO A 107 -7.04 18.08 14.19
N ASN A 108 -7.15 16.74 14.26
CA ASN A 108 -6.81 15.94 15.42
C ASN A 108 -5.49 15.16 15.23
N LEU A 109 -4.72 15.49 14.19
CA LEU A 109 -3.41 14.89 13.97
C LEU A 109 -2.34 15.73 14.68
N THR A 110 -1.48 15.07 15.46
CA THR A 110 -0.39 15.69 16.20
C THR A 110 0.97 15.19 15.73
N GLY A 111 2.03 15.92 16.06
CA GLY A 111 3.41 15.44 15.85
C GLY A 111 3.76 14.26 16.79
N PRO A 112 4.88 13.58 16.53
CA PRO A 112 5.48 12.65 17.48
C PRO A 112 6.02 13.35 18.74
#